data_AF-A0A519BBC8-F1
#
_entry.id   AF-A0A519BBC8-F1
#
_cell.length_a   1.000
_cell.length_b   1.000
_cell.length_c   1.000
_cell.angle_alpha   90.00
_cell.angle_beta   90.00
_cell.angle_gamma   90.00
#
_symmetry.space_group_name_H-M   'P 1'
#
loop_
_entity.id
_entity.type
_entity.pdbx_description
1 polymer ?
#
loop_
_entity_poly.entity_id
_entity_poly.type
_entity_poly.pdbx_seq_one_letter_code
_entity_poly.pdbx_strand_id
1 'polypeptide(L)'
;MKNTHGSGYGYELDIFELIFLVFSGLFVLFYFTDHDFKYLVNSFYLFIGYSFKRYPVVVILYAANFFMFFAGAHSLYVRIFEIRLTGSKLKMHNKLEKYKEKDGDGNGAYGN
;
A
#
# COMPACT_ATOMS: atom_id res chain seq x y z
N MET A 1 13.63 3.65 -31.99
CA MET A 1 14.73 3.22 -31.11
C MET A 1 14.14 2.39 -29.99
N LYS A 2 14.54 1.12 -29.91
CA LYS A 2 14.11 0.14 -28.90
C LYS A 2 15.11 0.25 -27.74
N ASN A 3 14.68 0.68 -26.56
CA ASN A 3 15.51 0.67 -25.37
C ASN A 3 15.26 -0.62 -24.59
N THR A 4 16.04 -1.63 -24.95
CA THR A 4 16.30 -2.85 -24.19
C THR A 4 16.92 -2.46 -22.84
N HIS A 5 16.14 -2.46 -21.76
CA HIS A 5 16.70 -2.41 -20.41
C HIS A 5 17.00 -3.84 -19.98
N GLY A 6 18.30 -4.09 -19.78
CA GLY A 6 18.84 -5.36 -19.38
C GLY A 6 18.32 -5.84 -18.03
N SER A 7 18.16 -7.15 -17.98
CA SER A 7 17.97 -7.99 -16.82
C SER A 7 19.10 -7.80 -15.80
N GLY A 8 18.88 -6.96 -14.80
CA GLY A 8 19.59 -6.99 -13.52
C GLY A 8 18.62 -7.49 -12.46
N TYR A 9 18.83 -8.72 -12.00
CA TYR A 9 18.12 -9.30 -10.86
C TYR A 9 18.45 -8.52 -9.58
N GLY A 10 17.68 -7.46 -9.33
CA GLY A 10 17.54 -6.84 -8.03
C GLY A 10 16.07 -6.96 -7.66
N TYR A 11 15.72 -7.95 -6.84
CA TYR A 11 14.40 -8.03 -6.22
C TYR A 11 14.28 -6.83 -5.28
N GLU A 12 13.83 -5.69 -5.80
CA GLU A 12 13.21 -4.66 -4.99
C GLU A 12 11.99 -5.32 -4.35
N LEU A 13 12.15 -5.83 -3.12
CA LEU A 13 11.01 -6.22 -2.29
C LEU A 13 10.04 -5.04 -2.31
N ASP A 14 8.88 -5.25 -2.92
CA ASP A 14 7.84 -4.25 -3.00
C ASP A 14 7.49 -3.86 -1.56
N ILE A 15 7.18 -2.58 -1.31
CA ILE A 15 6.93 -2.06 0.05
C ILE A 15 5.85 -2.90 0.75
N PHE A 16 4.89 -3.43 0.00
CA PHE A 16 3.87 -4.34 0.49
C PHE A 16 4.42 -5.68 0.99
N GLU A 17 5.42 -6.25 0.31
CA GLU A 17 6.04 -7.52 0.68
C GLU A 17 6.89 -7.35 1.95
N LEU A 18 7.62 -6.22 2.08
CA LEU A 18 8.35 -5.88 3.29
C LEU A 18 7.41 -5.73 4.49
N ILE A 19 6.29 -5.01 4.31
CA ILE A 19 5.26 -4.83 5.34
C ILE A 19 4.69 -6.20 5.73
N PHE A 20 4.33 -7.04 4.76
CA PHE A 20 3.83 -8.39 5.02
C PHE A 20 4.82 -9.25 5.82
N LEU A 21 6.10 -9.20 5.48
CA LEU A 21 7.15 -9.93 6.18
C LEU A 21 7.31 -9.45 7.63
N VAL A 22 7.29 -8.14 7.87
CA VAL A 22 7.39 -7.56 9.23
C VAL A 22 6.17 -7.95 10.06
N PHE A 23 4.96 -7.82 9.51
CA PHE A 23 3.73 -8.18 10.23
C PHE A 23 3.65 -9.68 10.52
N SER A 24 4.01 -10.54 9.56
CA SER A 24 4.05 -11.99 9.79
C SER A 24 5.10 -12.39 10.82
N GLY A 25 6.28 -11.77 10.79
CA GLY A 25 7.32 -11.97 11.81
C GLY A 25 6.88 -11.56 13.21
N LEU A 26 6.27 -10.38 13.35
CA LEU A 26 5.71 -9.93 14.62
C LEU A 26 4.60 -10.86 15.11
N PHE A 27 3.69 -11.28 14.22
CA PHE A 27 2.62 -12.20 14.56
C PHE A 27 3.15 -13.51 15.14
N VAL A 28 4.15 -14.11 14.50
CA VAL A 28 4.80 -15.35 14.97
C VAL A 28 5.46 -15.12 16.33
N LEU A 29 6.19 -14.00 16.48
CA LEU A 29 6.84 -13.66 17.74
C LEU A 29 5.81 -13.60 18.88
N PHE A 30 4.75 -12.80 18.73
CA PHE A 30 3.68 -12.67 19.73
C PHE A 30 2.98 -14.01 20.01
N TYR A 31 2.76 -14.84 18.99
CA TYR A 31 2.14 -16.16 19.16
C TYR A 31 2.94 -17.09 20.08
N PHE A 32 4.28 -16.97 20.09
CA PHE A 32 5.13 -17.80 20.94
C PHE A 32 5.50 -17.14 22.27
N THR A 33 5.56 -15.82 22.34
CA THR A 33 5.99 -15.10 23.55
C THR A 33 4.82 -14.72 24.47
N ASP A 34 3.63 -14.51 23.93
CA ASP A 34 2.47 -14.03 24.68
C ASP A 34 1.38 -15.12 24.75
N HIS A 35 1.11 -15.60 25.96
CA HIS A 35 0.14 -16.65 26.21
C HIS A 35 -1.31 -16.21 25.94
N ASP A 36 -1.66 -14.96 26.23
CA ASP A 36 -3.00 -14.43 26.03
C ASP A 36 -3.26 -14.25 24.53
N PHE A 37 -2.28 -13.73 23.79
CA PHE A 37 -2.34 -13.62 22.34
C PHE A 37 -2.48 -15.01 21.68
N LYS A 38 -1.69 -15.99 22.11
CA LYS A 38 -1.79 -17.37 21.63
C LYS A 38 -3.16 -17.97 21.91
N TYR A 39 -3.71 -17.77 23.09
CA TYR A 39 -5.04 -18.26 23.47
C TYR A 39 -6.14 -17.62 22.59
N LEU A 40 -6.05 -16.31 22.38
CA LEU A 40 -7.00 -15.58 21.52
C LEU A 40 -6.96 -16.09 20.09
N VAL A 41 -5.77 -16.25 19.51
CA VAL A 41 -5.58 -16.78 18.16
C VAL A 41 -6.14 -18.21 18.04
N ASN A 42 -5.83 -19.09 18.99
CA ASN A 42 -6.33 -20.46 18.98
C ASN A 42 -7.86 -20.53 19.14
N SER A 43 -8.43 -19.71 20.02
CA SER A 43 -9.88 -19.63 20.22
C SER A 43 -10.59 -19.16 18.95
N PHE A 44 -9.99 -18.20 18.24
CA PHE A 44 -10.49 -17.73 16.96
C PHE A 44 -10.48 -18.84 15.90
N TYR A 45 -9.38 -19.59 15.77
CA TYR A 45 -9.31 -20.74 14.84
C TYR A 45 -10.34 -21.83 15.18
N LEU A 46 -10.53 -22.15 16.46
CA LEU A 46 -11.56 -23.10 16.90
C LEU A 46 -12.97 -22.61 16.56
N PHE A 47 -13.24 -21.33 16.78
CA PHE A 47 -14.52 -20.71 16.44
C PHE A 47 -14.79 -20.77 14.94
N ILE A 48 -13.80 -20.44 14.10
CA ILE A 48 -13.92 -20.54 12.64
C ILE A 48 -14.19 -21.98 12.23
N GLY A 49 -13.42 -22.95 12.74
CA GLY A 49 -13.60 -24.36 12.43
C GLY A 49 -14.99 -24.87 12.80
N TYR A 50 -15.49 -24.50 13.99
CA TYR A 50 -16.85 -24.82 14.42
C TYR A 50 -17.91 -24.16 13.53
N SER A 51 -17.71 -22.89 13.19
CA SER A 51 -18.64 -22.12 12.36
C SER A 51 -18.73 -22.67 10.94
N PHE A 52 -17.62 -23.09 10.33
CA PHE A 52 -17.64 -23.76 9.03
C PHE A 52 -18.38 -25.10 9.07
N LYS A 53 -18.24 -25.85 10.17
CA LYS A 53 -18.93 -27.14 10.31
C LYS A 53 -20.44 -26.98 10.47
N ARG A 54 -20.90 -25.93 11.15
CA ARG A 54 -22.33 -25.74 11.47
C ARG A 54 -23.06 -24.84 10.47
N TYR A 55 -22.39 -23.82 9.93
CA TYR A 55 -22.96 -22.79 9.07
C TYR A 55 -22.04 -22.47 7.87
N PRO A 56 -21.66 -23.46 7.05
CA PRO A 56 -20.65 -23.28 5.99
C PRO A 56 -21.00 -22.16 5.01
N VAL A 57 -22.26 -22.09 4.57
CA VAL A 57 -22.73 -21.08 3.60
C VAL A 57 -22.61 -19.67 4.16
N VAL A 58 -22.99 -19.48 5.43
CA VAL A 58 -22.93 -18.17 6.09
C VAL A 58 -21.49 -17.71 6.24
N VAL A 59 -20.59 -18.61 6.65
CA VAL A 59 -19.17 -18.28 6.80
C VAL A 59 -18.52 -17.94 5.47
N ILE A 60 -18.83 -18.67 4.39
CA ILE A 60 -18.35 -18.35 3.03
C ILE A 60 -18.88 -16.99 2.58
N LEU A 61 -20.16 -16.69 2.85
CA LEU A 61 -20.75 -15.38 2.52
C LEU A 61 -20.04 -14.25 3.28
N TYR A 62 -19.73 -14.44 4.56
CA TYR A 62 -18.96 -13.49 5.35
C TYR A 62 -17.54 -13.31 4.80
N ALA A 63 -16.85 -14.39 4.45
CA ALA A 63 -15.52 -14.33 3.86
C ALA A 63 -15.52 -13.59 2.52
N ALA A 64 -16.52 -13.85 1.66
CA ALA A 64 -16.69 -13.16 0.39
C ALA A 64 -17.00 -11.67 0.58
N ASN A 65 -17.88 -11.31 1.52
CA ASN A 65 -18.18 -9.93 1.86
C ASN A 65 -16.94 -9.20 2.40
N PHE A 66 -16.17 -9.86 3.27
CA PHE A 66 -14.92 -9.31 3.80
C PHE A 66 -13.91 -9.07 2.66
N PHE A 67 -13.75 -10.04 1.76
CA PHE A 67 -12.90 -9.88 0.58
C PHE A 67 -13.33 -8.71 -0.31
N MET A 68 -14.63 -8.59 -0.62
CA MET A 68 -15.15 -7.45 -1.40
C MET A 68 -14.93 -6.11 -0.69
N PHE A 69 -15.10 -6.07 0.64
CA PHE A 69 -14.84 -4.87 1.43
C PHE A 69 -13.37 -4.44 1.33
N PHE A 70 -12.43 -5.38 1.49
CA PHE A 70 -11.00 -5.07 1.33
C PHE A 70 -10.64 -4.68 -0.11
N ALA A 71 -11.21 -5.34 -1.11
CA ALA A 71 -11.01 -4.96 -2.52
C ALA A 71 -11.50 -3.54 -2.81
N GLY A 72 -12.67 -3.17 -2.27
CA GLY A 72 -13.22 -1.82 -2.37
C GLY A 72 -12.37 -0.78 -1.63
N ALA A 73 -11.95 -1.09 -0.39
CA ALA A 73 -11.07 -0.23 0.39
C ALA A 73 -9.69 -0.04 -0.28
N HIS A 74 -9.15 -1.09 -0.88
CA HIS A 74 -7.90 -1.04 -1.63
C HIS A 74 -8.04 -0.17 -2.90
N SER A 75 -9.13 -0.33 -3.66
CA SER A 75 -9.43 0.52 -4.82
C SER A 75 -9.55 2.00 -4.42
N LEU A 76 -10.20 2.28 -3.29
CA LEU A 76 -10.30 3.64 -2.74
C LEU A 76 -8.93 4.19 -2.33
N TYR A 77 -8.10 3.38 -1.67
CA TYR A 77 -6.74 3.74 -1.28
C TYR A 77 -5.88 4.11 -2.50
N VAL A 78 -5.90 3.28 -3.56
CA VAL A 78 -5.17 3.55 -4.81
C VAL A 78 -5.64 4.86 -5.44
N ARG A 79 -6.96 5.11 -5.51
CA ARG A 79 -7.50 6.33 -6.10
C ARG A 79 -7.12 7.58 -5.29
N ILE A 80 -7.12 7.50 -3.96
CA ILE A 80 -6.65 8.61 -3.09
C ILE A 80 -5.16 8.86 -3.29
N PHE A 81 -4.36 7.79 -3.42
CA PHE A 81 -2.93 7.88 -3.67
C PHE A 81 -2.63 8.52 -5.04
N GLU A 82 -3.34 8.13 -6.09
CA GLU A 82 -3.24 8.72 -7.44
C GLU A 82 -3.59 10.21 -7.44
N ILE A 83 -4.67 10.61 -6.75
CA ILE A 83 -5.06 12.02 -6.64
C ILE A 83 -3.97 12.83 -5.93
N ARG A 84 -3.40 12.30 -4.83
CA ARG A 84 -2.31 12.96 -4.11
C ARG A 84 -1.04 13.07 -4.96
N LEU A 85 -0.66 12.03 -5.69
CA LEU A 85 0.48 12.04 -6.61
C LEU A 85 0.27 13.04 -7.76
N THR A 86 -0.92 13.05 -8.35
CA THR A 86 -1.27 13.95 -9.46
C THR A 86 -1.29 15.40 -9.00
N GLY A 87 -1.89 15.69 -7.82
CA GLY A 87 -1.84 17.01 -7.21
C GLY A 87 -0.42 17.46 -6.86
N SER A 88 0.43 16.54 -6.41
CA SER A 88 1.85 16.83 -6.14
C SER A 88 2.63 17.14 -7.43
N LYS A 89 2.42 16.38 -8.51
CA LYS A 89 2.98 16.65 -9.84
C LYS A 89 2.55 18.02 -10.36
N LEU A 90 1.27 18.38 -10.21
CA LEU A 90 0.74 19.68 -10.62
C LEU A 90 1.39 20.84 -9.83
N LYS A 91 1.57 20.65 -8.52
CA LYS A 91 2.23 21.64 -7.64
C LYS A 91 3.72 21.80 -7.98
N MET A 92 4.38 20.72 -8.42
CA MET A 92 5.77 20.74 -8.86
C MET A 92 5.91 21.44 -10.23
N HIS A 93 4.98 21.20 -11.15
CA HIS A 93 4.93 21.88 -12.44
C HIS A 93 4.72 23.39 -12.29
N ASN A 94 3.77 23.82 -11.44
CA ASN A 94 3.55 25.26 -11.18
C ASN A 94 4.74 25.94 -10.50
N LYS A 95 5.50 25.21 -9.67
CA LYS A 95 6.76 25.74 -9.12
C LYS A 95 7.79 25.90 -10.23
N LEU A 96 7.98 24.89 -11.09
CA LEU A 96 8.93 24.94 -12.21
C LEU A 96 8.61 26.05 -13.23
N GLU A 97 7.33 26.31 -13.51
CA GLU A 97 6.92 27.44 -14.36
C GLU A 97 7.24 28.80 -13.73
N LYS A 98 6.97 28.97 -12.42
CA LYS A 98 7.34 30.21 -11.71
C LYS A 98 8.85 30.46 -11.65
N TYR A 99 9.68 29.43 -11.65
CA TYR A 99 11.13 29.59 -11.72
C TYR A 99 11.58 29.98 -13.13
N LYS A 100 10.99 29.41 -14.18
CA LYS A 100 11.25 29.84 -15.57
C LYS A 100 10.84 31.27 -15.86
N GLU A 101 9.73 31.73 -15.29
CA GLU A 101 9.26 33.11 -15.43
C GLU A 101 10.22 34.12 -14.76
N LYS A 102 10.79 33.75 -13.60
CA LYS A 102 11.79 34.59 -12.90
C LYS A 102 13.14 34.66 -13.61
N ASP A 103 13.58 33.60 -14.27
CA ASP A 103 14.84 33.61 -15.03
C ASP A 103 14.69 34.32 -16.39
N GLY A 104 13.47 34.44 -16.92
CA GLY A 104 13.18 35.16 -18.16
C GLY A 104 13.08 36.69 -18.02
N ASP A 105 12.74 37.18 -16.83
CA ASP A 105 12.52 38.62 -16.55
C ASP A 105 13.72 39.29 -15.85
N GLY A 106 14.82 38.55 -15.66
CA GLY A 106 16.02 38.99 -14.95
C GLY A 106 17.21 39.39 -15.84
N ASN A 107 17.08 39.34 -17.17
CA ASN A 107 18.22 39.54 -18.09
C ASN A 107 18.02 40.73 -19.04
N GLY A 108 17.74 41.90 -18.47
CA GLY A 108 17.61 43.16 -19.22
C GLY A 108 18.06 44.43 -18.48
N ALA A 109 18.79 44.31 -17.36
CA ALA A 109 19.06 45.47 -16.50
C ALA A 109 20.49 45.57 -15.98
N TYR A 110 21.52 45.13 -16.71
CA TYR A 110 22.90 45.62 -16.49
C TYR A 110 23.67 45.63 -17.81
N GLY A 111 23.68 46.80 -18.46
CA GLY A 111 24.44 47.08 -19.67
C GLY A 111 24.60 48.58 -19.85
N ASN A 112 25.35 49.20 -18.94
CA ASN A 112 26.04 50.48 -19.11
C ASN A 112 27.49 50.28 -18.64
#